data_AF-A0A6A5QSM5-F1
#
_entry.id   AF-A0A6A5QSM5-F1
#
_cell.length_a   1.000
_cell.length_b   1.000
_cell.length_c   1.000
_cell.angle_alpha   90.00
_cell.angle_beta   90.00
_cell.angle_gamma   90.00
#
_symmetry.space_group_name_H-M   'P 1'
#
loop_
_entity.id
_entity.type
_entity.pdbx_description
1 polymer ?
#
loop_
_entity_poly.entity_id
_entity_poly.type
_entity_poly.pdbx_seq_one_letter_code
_entity_poly.pdbx_strand_id
1 'polypeptide(L)'
;MSCTFYLPFLTTLCNNPWALGHAIGKLLYHIAPLISTHLDNAVDFQSPVPRALSDMNGFVESLDAYVAHLRLTDGCSEKFSTTTLSCSDRKAKAAQRKYVDRLTYLAEATFKKYIMEIFGSVFRTWTKEQTRMFNKGVDKAVSGVQWVVYPGSNVVFGAGEGDWGVWLRNACEELGIEEVRAGRRALESM
;
A
#
# COMPACT_ATOMS: atom_id res chain seq x y z
N MET A 1 -12.25 17.77 3.09
CA MET A 1 -12.69 16.59 3.84
C MET A 1 -11.43 15.84 4.23
N SER A 2 -11.13 15.65 5.51
CA SER A 2 -9.99 14.79 5.90
C SER A 2 -10.49 13.35 5.83
N CYS A 3 -9.93 12.53 4.94
CA CYS A 3 -10.26 11.11 4.90
C CYS A 3 -9.59 10.43 6.09
N THR A 4 -10.39 9.87 6.98
CA THR A 4 -9.90 9.12 8.15
C THR A 4 -10.13 7.64 7.84
N PHE A 5 -9.06 6.89 7.62
CA PHE A 5 -9.20 5.43 7.46
C PHE A 5 -9.51 4.80 8.82
N TYR A 6 -10.61 4.07 8.95
CA TYR A 6 -10.91 3.39 10.21
C TYR A 6 -10.07 2.10 10.33
N LEU A 7 -8.99 2.15 11.13
CA LEU A 7 -8.01 1.07 11.25
C LEU A 7 -7.79 0.58 12.70
N PRO A 8 -8.84 0.29 13.50
CA PRO A 8 -8.67 -0.15 14.89
C PRO A 8 -7.88 -1.46 14.99
N PHE A 9 -7.98 -2.32 13.97
CA PHE A 9 -7.24 -3.58 13.90
C PHE A 9 -5.72 -3.35 13.96
N LEU A 10 -5.19 -2.34 13.27
CA LEU A 10 -3.76 -2.05 13.25
C LEU A 10 -3.23 -1.68 14.64
N THR A 11 -4.01 -0.97 15.44
CA THR A 11 -3.64 -0.58 16.81
C THR A 11 -3.40 -1.79 17.70
N THR A 12 -4.12 -2.89 17.48
CA THR A 12 -3.90 -4.14 18.24
C THR A 12 -2.57 -4.82 17.92
N LEU A 13 -1.95 -4.46 16.78
CA LEU A 13 -0.68 -5.02 16.31
C LEU A 13 0.54 -4.18 16.69
N CYS A 14 0.39 -3.03 17.37
CA CYS A 14 1.50 -2.12 17.70
C CYS A 14 2.69 -2.78 18.41
N ASN A 15 2.43 -3.82 19.21
CA ASN A 15 3.47 -4.55 19.94
C ASN A 15 4.11 -5.69 19.13
N ASN A 16 3.67 -5.92 17.89
CA ASN A 16 4.20 -6.91 16.97
C ASN A 16 4.62 -6.23 15.65
N PRO A 17 5.87 -5.73 15.56
CA PRO A 17 6.32 -4.95 14.41
C PRO A 17 6.15 -5.67 13.06
N TRP A 18 6.44 -6.97 13.01
CA TRP A 18 6.27 -7.74 11.77
C TRP A 18 4.82 -7.84 11.35
N ALA A 19 3.92 -8.18 12.27
CA ALA A 19 2.49 -8.30 11.96
C ALA A 19 1.88 -6.95 11.55
N LEU A 20 2.27 -5.87 12.24
CA LEU A 20 1.85 -4.51 11.88
C LEU A 20 2.36 -4.11 10.49
N GLY A 21 3.64 -4.34 10.20
CA GLY A 21 4.22 -4.06 8.89
C GLY A 21 3.54 -4.85 7.78
N HIS A 22 3.29 -6.15 8.00
CA HIS A 22 2.60 -7.00 7.05
C HIS A 22 1.15 -6.56 6.81
N ALA A 23 0.42 -6.20 7.87
CA ALA A 23 -0.95 -5.70 7.75
C ALA A 23 -1.00 -4.37 6.95
N ILE A 24 -0.11 -3.43 7.25
CA ILE A 24 -0.03 -2.14 6.53
C ILE A 24 0.37 -2.36 5.07
N GLY A 25 1.37 -3.19 4.80
CA GLY A 25 1.80 -3.51 3.44
C GLY A 25 0.69 -4.19 2.62
N LYS A 26 -0.13 -5.03 3.26
CA LYS A 26 -1.28 -5.69 2.63
C LYS A 26 -2.38 -4.70 2.27
N LEU A 27 -2.68 -3.75 3.16
CA LEU A 27 -3.61 -2.66 2.87
C LEU A 27 -3.13 -1.83 1.67
N LEU A 28 -1.85 -1.44 1.69
CA LEU A 28 -1.22 -0.68 0.62
C LEU A 28 -1.28 -1.41 -0.72
N TYR A 29 -0.94 -2.70 -0.75
CA TYR A 29 -1.02 -3.55 -1.94
C TYR A 29 -2.41 -3.59 -2.58
N HIS A 30 -3.47 -3.54 -1.74
CA HIS A 30 -4.85 -3.62 -2.22
C HIS A 30 -5.45 -2.28 -2.67
N ILE A 31 -4.79 -1.13 -2.46
CA ILE A 31 -5.32 0.18 -2.88
C ILE A 31 -5.54 0.24 -4.40
N ALA A 32 -4.50 -0.06 -5.19
CA ALA A 32 -4.57 -0.02 -6.65
C ALA A 32 -5.69 -0.92 -7.25
N PRO A 33 -5.80 -2.22 -6.92
CA PRO A 33 -6.85 -3.06 -7.49
C PRO A 33 -8.27 -2.66 -7.04
N LEU A 34 -8.44 -2.16 -5.81
CA LEU A 34 -9.74 -1.65 -5.34
C LEU A 34 -10.14 -0.41 -6.12
N ILE A 35 -9.23 0.54 -6.32
CA ILE A 35 -9.48 1.75 -7.13
C ILE A 35 -9.83 1.40 -8.57
N SER A 36 -9.07 0.50 -9.19
CA SER A 36 -9.37 0.05 -10.55
C SER A 36 -10.77 -0.56 -10.65
N THR A 37 -11.14 -1.39 -9.68
CA THR A 37 -12.47 -2.01 -9.63
C THR A 37 -13.57 -0.96 -9.44
N HIS A 38 -13.37 0.00 -8.54
CA HIS A 38 -14.34 1.05 -8.28
C HIS A 38 -14.55 1.96 -9.50
N LEU A 39 -13.50 2.26 -10.26
CA LEU A 39 -13.58 3.10 -11.47
C LEU A 39 -14.32 2.44 -12.64
N ASP A 40 -14.34 1.11 -12.70
CA ASP A 40 -15.11 0.36 -13.68
C ASP A 40 -16.63 0.35 -13.36
N ASN A 41 -17.01 0.87 -12.18
CA ASN A 41 -18.37 0.89 -11.68
C ASN A 41 -18.91 2.31 -11.42
N ALA A 42 -20.16 2.40 -11.01
CA ALA A 42 -20.83 3.65 -10.63
C ALA A 42 -20.10 4.36 -9.48
N VAL A 43 -20.32 5.66 -9.31
CA VAL A 43 -19.62 6.47 -8.30
C VAL A 43 -19.93 6.04 -6.86
N ASP A 44 -21.10 5.47 -6.63
CA ASP A 44 -21.62 4.97 -5.36
C ASP A 44 -21.40 3.46 -5.17
N PHE A 45 -20.61 2.84 -6.05
CA PHE A 45 -20.27 1.42 -5.96
C PHE A 45 -19.50 1.11 -4.67
N GLN A 46 -19.83 -0.03 -4.06
CA GLN A 46 -19.10 -0.57 -2.93
C GLN A 46 -18.36 -1.83 -3.36
N SER A 47 -17.05 -1.80 -3.19
CA SER A 47 -16.16 -2.90 -3.53
C SER A 47 -16.41 -4.09 -2.60
N PRO A 48 -16.52 -5.32 -3.13
CA PRO A 48 -16.56 -6.50 -2.27
C PRO A 48 -15.25 -6.62 -1.49
N VAL A 49 -15.34 -6.88 -0.19
CA VAL A 49 -14.14 -7.02 0.66
C VAL A 49 -13.34 -8.24 0.21
N PRO A 50 -12.08 -8.07 -0.26
CA PRO A 50 -11.24 -9.21 -0.59
C PRO A 50 -11.08 -10.12 0.63
N ARG A 51 -11.05 -11.44 0.45
CA ARG A 51 -10.85 -12.40 1.56
C ARG A 51 -9.59 -12.08 2.37
N ALA A 52 -8.58 -11.54 1.70
CA ALA A 52 -7.33 -11.12 2.30
C ALA A 52 -7.52 -9.96 3.31
N LEU A 53 -8.58 -9.17 3.20
CA LEU A 53 -8.89 -8.02 4.04
C LEU A 53 -10.13 -8.25 4.92
N SER A 54 -10.52 -9.51 5.19
CA SER A 54 -11.72 -9.82 5.98
C SER A 54 -11.74 -9.13 7.35
N ASP A 55 -10.57 -9.00 7.98
CA ASP A 55 -10.42 -8.42 9.31
C ASP A 55 -10.25 -6.89 9.28
N MET A 56 -10.35 -6.30 8.08
CA MET A 56 -10.10 -4.89 7.80
C MET A 56 -11.21 -4.32 6.89
N ASN A 57 -12.44 -4.80 7.03
CA ASN A 57 -13.58 -4.38 6.21
C ASN A 57 -13.79 -2.85 6.18
N GLY A 58 -13.63 -2.17 7.32
CA GLY A 58 -13.76 -0.71 7.42
C GLY A 58 -12.77 0.06 6.57
N PHE A 59 -11.64 -0.54 6.17
CA PHE A 59 -10.69 0.07 5.23
C PHE A 59 -11.28 0.16 3.82
N VAL A 60 -11.91 -0.91 3.33
CA VAL A 60 -12.48 -0.96 1.96
C VAL A 60 -13.59 0.08 1.84
N GLU A 61 -14.48 0.14 2.81
CA GLU A 61 -15.55 1.14 2.87
C GLU A 61 -15.01 2.58 2.89
N SER A 62 -13.97 2.83 3.71
CA SER A 62 -13.31 4.15 3.79
C SER A 62 -12.64 4.53 2.47
N LEU A 63 -12.02 3.56 1.79
CA LEU A 63 -11.36 3.76 0.50
C LEU A 63 -12.39 4.04 -0.60
N ASP A 64 -13.48 3.27 -0.69
CA ASP A 64 -14.54 3.50 -1.67
C ASP A 64 -15.15 4.90 -1.49
N ALA A 65 -15.47 5.30 -0.25
CA ALA A 65 -15.97 6.64 0.05
C ALA A 65 -14.98 7.74 -0.37
N TYR A 66 -13.68 7.51 -0.16
CA TYR A 66 -12.64 8.45 -0.60
C TYR A 66 -12.52 8.53 -2.12
N VAL A 67 -12.58 7.40 -2.82
CA VAL A 67 -12.55 7.34 -4.29
C VAL A 67 -13.78 8.02 -4.87
N ALA A 68 -14.97 7.79 -4.32
CA ALA A 68 -16.19 8.48 -4.70
C ALA A 68 -16.04 10.01 -4.54
N HIS A 69 -15.48 10.47 -3.42
CA HIS A 69 -15.19 11.88 -3.21
C HIS A 69 -14.21 12.46 -4.24
N LEU A 70 -13.11 11.76 -4.54
CA LEU A 70 -12.15 12.19 -5.55
C LEU A 70 -12.79 12.26 -6.95
N ARG A 71 -13.56 11.23 -7.35
CA ARG A 71 -14.29 11.19 -8.61
C ARG A 71 -15.23 12.40 -8.77
N LEU A 72 -16.00 12.72 -7.74
CA LEU A 72 -16.91 13.88 -7.76
C LEU A 72 -16.14 15.21 -7.86
N THR A 73 -15.02 15.32 -7.14
CA THR A 73 -14.18 16.52 -7.15
C THR A 73 -13.51 16.74 -8.51
N ASP A 74 -13.13 15.67 -9.20
CA ASP A 74 -12.52 15.70 -10.52
C ASP A 74 -13.54 15.77 -11.68
N GLY A 75 -14.84 15.78 -11.38
CA GLY A 75 -15.91 15.74 -12.40
C GLY A 75 -16.02 14.40 -13.15
N CYS A 76 -15.45 13.33 -12.60
CA CYS A 76 -15.41 11.99 -13.19
C CYS A 76 -16.48 11.07 -12.59
N SER A 77 -17.76 11.43 -12.78
CA SER A 77 -18.91 10.69 -12.27
C SER A 77 -19.29 9.47 -13.12
N GLU A 78 -18.91 9.46 -14.40
CA GLU A 78 -19.19 8.35 -15.30
C GLU A 78 -18.27 7.14 -15.03
N LYS A 79 -18.78 5.94 -15.33
CA LYS A 79 -18.00 4.70 -15.24
C LYS A 79 -17.08 4.56 -16.45
N PHE A 80 -15.85 4.10 -16.22
CA PHE A 80 -14.98 3.68 -17.31
C PHE A 80 -15.45 2.29 -17.76
N SER A 81 -16.39 2.24 -18.70
CA SER A 81 -16.91 0.96 -19.18
C SER A 81 -15.84 0.20 -19.97
N THR A 82 -15.10 -0.66 -19.28
CA THR A 82 -14.13 -1.58 -19.88
C THR A 82 -14.78 -2.53 -20.88
N THR A 83 -16.08 -2.81 -20.75
CA THR A 83 -16.87 -3.66 -21.65
C THR A 83 -17.20 -3.04 -23.01
N THR A 84 -17.29 -1.71 -23.13
CA THR A 84 -17.59 -1.02 -24.40
C THR A 84 -16.34 -0.50 -25.12
N LEU A 85 -15.17 -0.56 -24.48
CA LEU A 85 -13.90 -0.21 -25.11
C LEU A 85 -13.43 -1.33 -26.05
N SER A 86 -13.88 -1.25 -27.31
CA SER A 86 -13.31 -2.04 -28.41
C SER A 86 -11.78 -1.99 -28.40
N CYS A 87 -11.11 -3.05 -28.86
CA CYS A 87 -9.65 -3.13 -28.91
C CYS A 87 -8.97 -1.95 -29.65
N SER A 88 -9.72 -1.16 -30.43
CA SER A 88 -9.26 0.01 -31.17
C SER A 88 -9.13 1.31 -30.35
N ASP A 89 -9.79 1.45 -29.20
CA ASP A 89 -9.78 2.75 -28.49
C ASP A 89 -8.61 2.91 -27.50
N ARG A 90 -7.39 2.94 -28.07
CA ARG A 90 -6.14 3.12 -27.32
C ARG A 90 -6.13 4.42 -26.49
N LYS A 91 -6.79 5.46 -26.97
CA LYS A 91 -6.82 6.78 -26.33
C LYS A 91 -7.66 6.74 -25.06
N ALA A 92 -8.85 6.13 -25.10
CA ALA A 92 -9.67 5.98 -23.91
C ALA A 92 -9.01 5.08 -22.85
N LYS A 93 -8.34 3.98 -23.25
CA LYS A 93 -7.56 3.15 -22.32
C LYS A 93 -6.36 3.87 -21.70
N ALA A 94 -5.75 4.81 -22.43
CA ALA A 94 -4.66 5.62 -21.88
C ALA A 94 -5.19 6.67 -20.88
N ALA A 95 -6.35 7.27 -21.16
CA ALA A 95 -7.02 8.17 -20.22
C ALA A 95 -7.42 7.45 -18.93
N GLN A 96 -8.05 6.27 -19.04
CA GLN A 96 -8.41 5.44 -17.88
C GLN A 96 -7.19 5.11 -17.01
N ARG A 97 -6.09 4.65 -17.61
CA ARG A 97 -4.85 4.38 -16.88
C ARG A 97 -4.35 5.59 -16.11
N LYS A 98 -4.33 6.78 -16.74
CA LYS A 98 -3.95 8.02 -16.05
C LYS A 98 -4.84 8.34 -14.85
N TYR A 99 -6.14 8.06 -14.94
CA TYR A 99 -7.06 8.25 -13.81
C TYR A 99 -6.80 7.24 -12.69
N VAL A 100 -6.63 5.96 -13.02
CA VAL A 100 -6.25 4.92 -12.05
C VAL A 100 -4.95 5.32 -11.36
N ASP A 101 -3.89 5.60 -12.11
CA ASP A 101 -2.56 5.96 -11.58
C ASP A 101 -2.66 7.18 -10.64
N ARG A 102 -3.39 8.22 -11.04
CA ARG A 102 -3.57 9.43 -10.23
C ARG A 102 -4.35 9.16 -8.94
N LEU A 103 -5.49 8.46 -9.02
CA LEU A 103 -6.29 8.18 -7.84
C LEU A 103 -5.58 7.22 -6.88
N THR A 104 -4.85 6.24 -7.42
CA THR A 104 -3.98 5.36 -6.64
C THR A 104 -2.92 6.15 -5.92
N TYR A 105 -2.20 7.05 -6.61
CA TYR A 105 -1.21 7.92 -5.97
C TYR A 105 -1.81 8.74 -4.82
N LEU A 106 -2.97 9.38 -5.02
CA LEU A 106 -3.62 10.20 -4.00
C LEU A 106 -4.07 9.37 -2.79
N ALA A 107 -4.67 8.20 -3.03
CA ALA A 107 -5.11 7.30 -1.97
C ALA A 107 -3.93 6.72 -1.19
N GLU A 108 -2.88 6.29 -1.86
CA GLU A 108 -1.67 5.80 -1.21
C GLU A 108 -0.99 6.89 -0.38
N ALA A 109 -0.82 8.10 -0.93
CA ALA A 109 -0.20 9.21 -0.20
C ALA A 109 -1.01 9.55 1.05
N THR A 110 -2.33 9.61 0.94
CA THR A 110 -3.24 9.87 2.06
C THR A 110 -3.16 8.76 3.10
N PHE A 111 -3.14 7.49 2.68
CA PHE A 111 -2.98 6.34 3.57
C PHE A 111 -1.63 6.36 4.30
N LYS A 112 -0.52 6.57 3.59
CA LYS A 112 0.84 6.64 4.17
C LYS A 112 0.96 7.77 5.18
N LYS A 113 0.40 8.95 4.86
CA LYS A 113 0.31 10.08 5.78
C LYS A 113 -0.46 9.72 7.05
N TYR A 114 -1.62 9.08 6.90
CA TYR A 114 -2.43 8.63 8.03
C TYR A 114 -1.69 7.63 8.94
N ILE A 115 -0.99 6.66 8.34
CA ILE A 115 -0.13 5.71 9.07
C ILE A 115 0.96 6.45 9.84
N MET A 116 1.62 7.42 9.22
CA MET A 116 2.66 8.23 9.87
C MET A 116 2.09 9.09 11.01
N GLU A 117 0.91 9.67 10.85
CA GLU A 117 0.25 10.48 11.89
C GLU A 117 -0.11 9.66 13.13
N ILE A 118 -0.65 8.45 12.95
CA ILE A 118 -1.06 7.60 14.08
C ILE A 118 0.11 6.91 14.74
N PHE A 119 0.94 6.24 13.94
CA PHE A 119 1.96 5.33 14.45
C PHE A 119 3.36 5.95 14.46
N GLY A 120 3.53 7.17 13.97
CA GLY A 120 4.85 7.82 13.88
C GLY A 120 5.56 7.94 15.23
N SER A 121 4.84 8.18 16.32
CA SER A 121 5.44 8.20 17.67
C SER A 121 5.93 6.82 18.10
N VAL A 122 5.16 5.76 17.80
CA VAL A 122 5.52 4.36 18.06
C VAL A 122 6.75 3.96 17.24
N PHE A 123 6.78 4.29 15.95
CA PHE A 123 7.91 3.96 15.07
C PHE A 123 9.22 4.65 15.50
N ARG A 124 9.14 5.81 16.14
CA ARG A 124 10.32 6.53 16.67
C ARG A 124 10.89 5.89 17.94
N THR A 125 10.09 5.14 18.70
CA THR A 125 10.55 4.48 19.93
C THR A 125 11.09 3.07 19.69
N TRP A 126 10.92 2.53 18.49
CA TRP A 126 11.37 1.20 18.14
C TRP A 126 12.90 1.07 18.06
N THR A 127 13.39 -0.09 18.49
CA THR A 127 14.78 -0.50 18.26
C THR A 127 15.02 -0.79 16.77
N LYS A 128 16.30 -0.95 16.40
CA LYS A 128 16.68 -1.35 15.04
C LYS A 128 16.09 -2.71 14.67
N GLU A 129 16.06 -3.66 15.60
CA GLU A 129 15.51 -5.00 15.41
C GLU A 129 14.00 -4.95 15.16
N GLN A 130 13.26 -4.17 15.96
CA GLN A 130 11.83 -3.96 15.75
C GLN A 130 11.55 -3.32 14.39
N THR A 131 12.35 -2.31 14.02
CA THR A 131 12.25 -1.63 12.72
C THR A 131 12.52 -2.59 11.56
N ARG A 132 13.54 -3.45 11.66
CA ARG A 132 13.83 -4.48 10.67
C ARG A 132 12.68 -5.46 10.50
N MET A 133 12.08 -5.91 11.61
CA MET A 133 10.94 -6.80 11.58
C MET A 133 9.71 -6.15 10.92
N PHE A 134 9.46 -4.88 11.20
CA PHE A 134 8.43 -4.11 10.51
C PHE A 134 8.68 -4.02 9.00
N ASN A 135 9.88 -3.58 8.60
CA ASN A 135 10.26 -3.47 7.19
C ASN A 135 10.12 -4.82 6.46
N LYS A 136 10.52 -5.92 7.11
CA LYS A 136 10.33 -7.29 6.61
C LYS A 136 8.86 -7.63 6.39
N GLY A 137 7.99 -7.27 7.34
CA GLY A 137 6.55 -7.46 7.21
C GLY A 137 5.97 -6.70 6.01
N VAL A 138 6.32 -5.41 5.88
CA VAL A 138 5.88 -4.56 4.76
C VAL A 138 6.31 -5.16 3.41
N ASP A 139 7.60 -5.46 3.26
CA ASP A 139 8.14 -6.01 2.03
C ASP A 139 7.49 -7.35 1.67
N LYS A 140 7.32 -8.23 2.65
CA LYS A 140 6.67 -9.53 2.42
C LYS A 140 5.25 -9.37 1.85
N ALA A 141 4.50 -8.38 2.32
CA ALA A 141 3.14 -8.13 1.83
C ALA A 141 3.11 -7.46 0.45
N VAL A 142 4.07 -6.58 0.16
CA VAL A 142 4.08 -5.77 -1.09
C VAL A 142 4.77 -6.51 -2.24
N SER A 143 5.90 -7.17 -1.99
CA SER A 143 6.73 -7.81 -3.02
C SER A 143 6.66 -9.34 -3.00
N GLY A 144 6.28 -9.94 -1.88
CA GLY A 144 6.33 -11.40 -1.67
C GLY A 144 7.75 -11.95 -1.40
N VAL A 145 8.78 -11.12 -1.61
CA VAL A 145 10.20 -11.46 -1.40
C VAL A 145 10.53 -11.38 0.09
N GLN A 146 11.54 -12.14 0.51
CA GLN A 146 12.01 -12.16 1.89
C GLN A 146 13.54 -12.16 1.94
N TRP A 147 14.11 -11.01 2.26
CA TRP A 147 15.55 -10.84 2.44
C TRP A 147 16.00 -11.38 3.79
N VAL A 148 17.26 -11.77 3.90
CA VAL A 148 17.86 -12.20 5.18
C VAL A 148 18.10 -11.00 6.10
N VAL A 149 18.40 -9.84 5.53
CA VAL A 149 18.70 -8.61 6.26
C VAL A 149 17.84 -7.47 5.72
N TYR A 150 17.31 -6.66 6.63
CA TYR A 150 16.53 -5.46 6.32
C TYR A 150 17.21 -4.20 6.88
N PRO A 151 16.94 -3.01 6.30
CA PRO A 151 17.46 -1.75 6.82
C PRO A 151 16.96 -1.47 8.23
N GLY A 152 17.82 -0.85 9.04
CA GLY A 152 17.50 -0.41 10.40
C GLY A 152 16.74 0.92 10.46
N SER A 153 16.60 1.63 9.33
CA SER A 153 15.75 2.80 9.17
C SER A 153 14.34 2.38 8.80
N ASN A 154 13.33 3.02 9.39
CA ASN A 154 11.94 2.68 9.14
C ASN A 154 11.50 3.21 7.77
N VAL A 155 10.91 2.35 6.93
CA VAL A 155 10.44 2.72 5.57
C VAL A 155 9.47 3.88 5.58
N VAL A 156 8.64 4.02 6.62
CA VAL A 156 7.66 5.13 6.76
C VAL A 156 8.37 6.49 6.74
N PHE A 157 9.53 6.60 7.40
CA PHE A 157 10.31 7.84 7.42
C PHE A 157 11.29 7.94 6.25
N GLY A 158 11.85 6.80 5.82
CA GLY A 158 12.83 6.77 4.73
C GLY A 158 12.24 7.06 3.36
N ALA A 159 11.08 6.46 3.06
CA ALA A 159 10.37 6.65 1.80
C ALA A 159 9.30 7.76 1.88
N GLY A 160 8.73 8.03 3.05
CA GLY A 160 7.65 9.01 3.23
C GLY A 160 6.42 8.64 2.39
N GLU A 161 6.01 9.55 1.51
CA GLU A 161 4.89 9.33 0.57
C GLU A 161 5.30 8.52 -0.69
N GLY A 162 6.60 8.27 -0.88
CA GLY A 162 7.14 7.53 -2.03
C GLY A 162 6.76 6.05 -2.07
N ASP A 163 7.27 5.33 -3.06
CA ASP A 163 7.04 3.89 -3.19
C ASP A 163 7.87 3.12 -2.16
N TRP A 164 7.17 2.57 -1.15
CA TRP A 164 7.78 1.82 -0.07
C TRP A 164 8.42 0.51 -0.55
N GLY A 165 7.84 -0.14 -1.55
CA GLY A 165 8.37 -1.38 -2.12
C GLY A 165 9.66 -1.15 -2.90
N VAL A 166 9.73 -0.07 -3.67
CA VAL A 166 10.97 0.34 -4.36
C VAL A 166 12.04 0.75 -3.36
N TRP A 167 11.70 1.53 -2.35
CA TRP A 167 12.66 1.93 -1.32
C TRP A 167 13.22 0.72 -0.56
N LEU A 168 12.35 -0.20 -0.12
CA LEU A 168 12.77 -1.42 0.59
C LEU A 168 13.63 -2.31 -0.29
N ARG A 169 13.26 -2.48 -1.57
CA ARG A 169 14.06 -3.26 -2.52
C ARG A 169 15.46 -2.71 -2.65
N ASN A 170 15.61 -1.41 -2.92
CA ASN A 170 16.93 -0.79 -3.11
C ASN A 170 17.79 -0.93 -1.83
N ALA A 171 17.21 -0.65 -0.67
CA ALA A 171 17.92 -0.76 0.61
C ALA A 171 18.31 -2.20 0.95
N CYS A 172 17.44 -3.18 0.66
CA CYS A 172 17.73 -4.59 0.88
C CYS A 172 18.70 -5.17 -0.14
N GLU A 173 18.69 -4.71 -1.40
CA GLU A 173 19.66 -5.10 -2.42
C GLU A 173 21.08 -4.71 -2.03
N GLU A 174 21.28 -3.49 -1.53
CA GLU A 174 22.59 -3.03 -1.02
C GLU A 174 23.09 -3.94 0.11
N LEU A 175 22.25 -4.23 1.10
CA LEU A 175 22.59 -5.12 2.21
C LEU A 175 22.79 -6.57 1.75
N GLY A 176 22.01 -7.03 0.78
CA GLY A 176 22.13 -8.38 0.20
C GLY A 176 23.46 -8.57 -0.53
N ILE A 177 23.97 -7.55 -1.22
CA ILE A 177 25.31 -7.56 -1.84
C ILE A 177 26.38 -7.73 -0.77
N GLU A 178 26.28 -7.04 0.37
CA GLU A 178 27.21 -7.20 1.49
C GLU A 178 27.19 -8.61 2.08
N GLU A 179 26.00 -9.19 2.26
CA GLU A 179 25.83 -10.57 2.74
C GLU A 179 26.49 -11.59 1.80
N VAL A 180 26.28 -11.44 0.49
CA VAL A 180 26.89 -12.31 -0.53
C VAL A 180 28.41 -12.15 -0.55
N ARG A 181 28.92 -10.91 -0.45
CA ARG A 181 30.37 -10.66 -0.36
C ARG A 181 30.99 -11.33 0.87
N ALA A 182 30.23 -11.45 1.96
CA ALA A 182 30.65 -12.15 3.16
C ALA A 182 30.41 -13.67 3.13
N GLY A 183 30.03 -14.24 1.98
CA GLY A 183 29.81 -15.68 1.79
C GLY A 183 28.48 -16.19 2.39
N ARG A 184 27.56 -15.29 2.74
CA ARG A 184 26.22 -15.63 3.26
C ARG A 184 25.16 -15.51 2.17
N ARG A 185 23.91 -15.88 2.48
CA ARG A 185 22.77 -15.81 1.55
C ARG A 185 22.07 -14.44 1.67
N ALA A 186 21.63 -13.88 0.56
CA ALA A 186 20.86 -12.63 0.54
C ALA A 186 19.35 -12.82 0.77
N LEU A 187 18.80 -13.96 0.33
CA LEU A 187 17.38 -14.30 0.42
C LEU A 187 17.15 -15.48 1.34
N GLU A 188 16.03 -15.46 2.06
CA GLU A 188 15.58 -16.60 2.85
C GLU A 188 15.11 -17.72 1.92
N SER A 189 15.44 -18.97 2.26
CA SER A 189 14.92 -20.15 1.55
C SER A 189 13.42 -20.25 1.80
N MET A 190 12.63 -20.26 0.72
CA MET A 190 11.17 -20.42 0.75
C MET A 190 10.76 -21.80 1.25
#